data_AF-X1D111-F1
#
_entry.id   AF-X1D111-F1
#
_cell.length_a   1.000
_cell.length_b   1.000
_cell.length_c   1.000
_cell.angle_alpha   90.00
_cell.angle_beta   90.00
_cell.angle_gamma   90.00
#
_symmetry.space_group_name_H-M   'P 1'
#
loop_
_entity.id
_entity.type
_entity.pdbx_description
1 polymer ?
#
loop_
_entity_poly.entity_id
_entity_poly.type
_entity_poly.pdbx_seq_one_letter_code
_entity_poly.pdbx_strand_id
1 'polypeptide(L)'
;KKLEVTVNFYEILKQQRKIELNRLYLKQARQDLLVVEDKWENQLASDVDLLEAQMKVADAEEVVLQSQDELFQYSGEFKDLLGIDPEAQIEWIAESDYEPEPLELNLEEAVREALVNRLE
;
A
#
# COMPACT_ATOMS: atom_id res chain seq x y z
N LYS A 1 -12.94 5.45 -19.09
CA LYS A 1 -11.62 6.05 -19.43
C LYS A 1 -11.12 7.05 -18.38
N LYS A 2 -11.64 8.29 -18.25
CA LYS A 2 -11.10 9.24 -17.23
C LYS A 2 -11.21 8.72 -15.78
N LEU A 3 -12.39 8.21 -15.40
CA LEU A 3 -12.62 7.64 -14.06
C LEU A 3 -11.69 6.46 -13.75
N GLU A 4 -11.56 5.55 -14.71
CA GLU A 4 -10.70 4.36 -14.62
C GLU A 4 -9.23 4.73 -14.41
N VAL A 5 -8.71 5.72 -15.14
CA VAL A 5 -7.34 6.24 -14.94
C VAL A 5 -7.21 6.84 -13.53
N THR A 6 -8.17 7.65 -13.09
CA THR A 6 -8.14 8.24 -11.74
C THR A 6 -8.12 7.18 -10.65
N VAL A 7 -8.98 6.17 -10.73
CA VAL A 7 -9.06 5.09 -9.74
C VAL A 7 -7.74 4.31 -9.67
N ASN A 8 -7.19 3.90 -10.82
CA ASN A 8 -5.94 3.15 -10.85
C ASN A 8 -4.75 3.97 -10.29
N PHE A 9 -4.69 5.27 -10.59
CA PHE A 9 -3.66 6.15 -10.05
C PHE A 9 -3.71 6.22 -8.51
N TYR A 10 -4.90 6.35 -7.92
CA TYR A 10 -5.03 6.38 -6.46
C TYR A 10 -4.73 5.02 -5.81
N GLU A 11 -5.03 3.90 -6.47
CA GLU A 11 -4.62 2.58 -5.98
C GLU A 11 -3.09 2.44 -5.98
N ILE A 12 -2.38 2.93 -6.99
CA ILE A 12 -0.90 2.96 -7.01
C ILE A 12 -0.36 3.73 -5.80
N LEU A 13 -0.86 4.93 -5.54
CA LEU A 13 -0.44 5.75 -4.40
C LEU A 13 -0.68 5.05 -3.05
N LYS A 14 -1.84 4.40 -2.91
CA LYS A 14 -2.19 3.61 -1.73
C LYS A 14 -1.25 2.42 -1.55
N GLN A 15 -0.87 1.72 -2.63
CA GLN A 15 0.09 0.62 -2.55
C GLN A 15 1.49 1.09 -2.17
N GLN A 16 1.96 2.25 -2.67
CA GLN A 16 3.21 2.85 -2.20
C GLN A 16 3.18 3.09 -0.70
N ARG A 17 2.09 3.67 -0.18
CA ARG A 17 1.94 3.91 1.26
C ARG A 17 1.88 2.61 2.07
N LYS A 18 1.23 1.56 1.54
CA LYS A 18 1.22 0.21 2.13
C LYS A 18 2.64 -0.35 2.26
N ILE A 19 3.48 -0.23 1.21
CA ILE A 19 4.88 -0.67 1.25
C ILE A 19 5.67 0.07 2.35
N GLU A 20 5.48 1.38 2.49
CA GLU A 20 6.13 2.17 3.55
C GLU A 20 5.74 1.68 4.94
N LEU A 21 4.45 1.41 5.17
CA LEU A 21 3.96 0.84 6.42
C LEU A 21 4.53 -0.56 6.67
N ASN A 22 4.57 -1.42 5.65
CA ASN A 22 5.14 -2.76 5.75
C ASN A 22 6.64 -2.72 6.08
N ARG A 23 7.38 -1.76 5.52
CA ARG A 23 8.81 -1.54 5.84
C ARG A 23 9.01 -1.08 7.28
N LEU A 24 8.12 -0.22 7.79
CA LEU A 24 8.13 0.18 9.20
C LEU A 24 7.86 -1.03 10.12
N TYR A 25 6.90 -1.88 9.76
CA TYR A 25 6.60 -3.10 10.49
C TYR A 25 7.80 -4.07 10.48
N LEU A 26 8.43 -4.30 9.32
CA LEU A 26 9.65 -5.10 9.22
C LEU A 26 10.77 -4.56 10.10
N LYS A 27 10.96 -3.23 10.11
CA LYS A 27 11.95 -2.59 10.98
C LYS A 27 11.66 -2.88 12.46
N GLN A 28 10.39 -2.78 12.87
CA GLN A 28 9.98 -3.10 14.24
C GLN A 28 10.22 -4.58 14.57
N ALA A 29 9.83 -5.51 13.69
CA ALA A 29 10.04 -6.94 13.90
C ALA A 29 11.52 -7.29 14.07
N ARG A 30 12.41 -6.64 13.30
CA ARG A 30 13.87 -6.80 13.45
C ARG A 30 14.38 -6.25 14.78
N GLN A 31 13.83 -5.13 15.26
CA GLN A 31 14.17 -4.58 16.58
C GLN A 31 13.71 -5.51 17.70
N ASP A 32 12.52 -6.08 17.58
CA ASP A 32 11.99 -7.04 18.55
C ASP A 32 12.83 -8.33 18.59
N LEU A 33 13.28 -8.82 17.44
CA LEU A 33 14.19 -9.96 17.36
C LEU A 33 15.48 -9.70 18.13
N LEU A 34 16.12 -8.53 17.97
CA LEU A 34 17.34 -8.18 18.72
C LEU A 34 17.12 -8.24 20.25
N VAL A 35 15.95 -7.81 20.73
CA VAL A 35 15.61 -7.87 22.16
C VAL A 35 15.42 -9.32 22.62
N VAL A 36 14.82 -10.17 21.79
CA VAL A 36 14.62 -11.58 22.12
C VAL A 36 15.94 -12.35 22.07
N GLU A 37 16.81 -12.06 21.10
CA GLU A 37 18.17 -12.61 21.01
C GLU A 37 18.98 -12.30 22.26
N ASP A 38 19.01 -11.04 22.72
CA ASP A 38 19.69 -10.65 23.97
C ASP A 38 19.14 -11.41 25.19
N LYS A 39 17.81 -11.53 25.31
CA LYS A 39 17.21 -12.31 26.40
C LYS A 39 17.58 -13.79 26.31
N TRP A 40 17.58 -14.36 25.12
CA TRP A 40 17.92 -15.76 24.89
C TRP A 40 19.38 -16.04 25.28
N GLU A 41 20.32 -15.17 24.87
CA GLU A 41 21.73 -15.26 25.25
C GLU A 41 21.94 -15.20 26.77
N ASN A 42 21.11 -14.41 27.46
CA ASN A 42 21.09 -14.30 28.93
C ASN A 42 20.24 -15.40 29.62
N GLN A 43 19.75 -16.41 28.89
CA GLN A 43 18.90 -17.50 29.40
C GLN A 43 17.56 -17.01 30.01
N LEU A 44 17.11 -15.83 29.58
CA LEU A 44 15.85 -15.18 29.98
C LEU A 44 14.72 -15.39 28.94
N ALA A 45 15.02 -16.02 27.80
CA ALA A 45 14.06 -16.45 26.80
C ALA A 45 14.38 -17.88 26.32
N SER A 46 13.37 -18.58 25.82
CA SER A 46 13.50 -19.95 25.30
C SER A 46 13.86 -20.00 23.82
N ASP A 47 14.30 -21.17 23.34
CA ASP A 47 14.52 -21.40 21.90
C ASP A 47 13.25 -21.16 21.07
N VAL A 48 12.07 -21.44 21.66
CA VAL A 48 10.78 -21.21 20.99
C VAL A 48 10.53 -19.71 20.81
N ASP A 49 10.81 -18.90 21.84
CA ASP A 49 10.65 -17.43 21.74
C ASP A 49 11.55 -16.85 20.64
N LEU A 50 12.80 -17.33 20.55
CA LEU A 50 13.73 -16.93 19.50
C LEU A 50 13.23 -17.31 18.10
N LEU A 51 12.75 -18.55 17.92
CA LEU A 51 12.20 -19.01 16.65
C LEU A 51 10.96 -18.21 16.23
N GLU A 52 10.06 -17.91 17.17
CA GLU A 52 8.88 -17.07 16.89
C GLU A 52 9.27 -15.65 16.45
N ALA A 53 10.28 -15.06 17.07
CA ALA A 53 10.77 -13.74 16.69
C ALA A 53 11.41 -13.75 15.29
N GLN A 54 12.18 -14.79 14.95
CA GLN A 54 12.76 -14.97 13.62
C GLN A 54 11.68 -15.17 12.55
N MET A 55 10.65 -15.97 12.84
CA MET A 55 9.49 -16.14 11.96
C MET A 55 8.78 -14.81 11.69
N LYS A 56 8.54 -13.98 12.72
CA LYS A 56 7.93 -12.65 12.53
C LYS A 56 8.73 -11.76 11.58
N VAL A 57 10.06 -11.83 11.62
CA VAL A 57 10.92 -11.09 10.68
C VAL A 57 10.72 -11.65 9.27
N ALA A 58 10.80 -12.97 9.09
CA ALA A 58 10.61 -13.61 7.79
C ALA A 58 9.24 -13.29 7.17
N ASP A 59 8.17 -13.38 7.95
CA ASP A 59 6.82 -13.03 7.51
C ASP A 59 6.73 -11.55 7.10
N ALA A 60 7.34 -10.65 7.87
CA ALA A 60 7.36 -9.22 7.54
C ALA A 60 8.17 -8.92 6.26
N GLU A 61 9.26 -9.65 6.01
CA GLU A 61 10.03 -9.55 4.78
C GLU A 61 9.23 -10.02 3.56
N GLU A 62 8.54 -11.15 3.69
CA GLU A 62 7.66 -11.68 2.64
C GLU A 62 6.56 -10.67 2.29
N VAL A 63 5.89 -10.09 3.29
CA VAL A 63 4.84 -9.08 3.08
C VAL A 63 5.38 -7.84 2.36
N VAL A 64 6.61 -7.40 2.68
CA VAL A 64 7.25 -6.28 1.96
C VAL A 64 7.49 -6.64 0.50
N LEU A 65 8.01 -7.84 0.21
CA LEU A 65 8.27 -8.30 -1.16
C LEU A 65 6.97 -8.41 -1.98
N GLN A 66 5.96 -9.09 -1.43
CA GLN A 66 4.65 -9.23 -2.09
C GLN A 66 4.04 -7.85 -2.41
N SER A 67 4.10 -6.89 -1.47
CA SER A 67 3.57 -5.55 -1.72
C SER A 67 4.35 -4.77 -2.80
N GLN A 68 5.64 -5.05 -2.99
CA GLN A 68 6.43 -4.46 -4.08
C GLN A 68 6.08 -5.08 -5.43
N ASP A 69 5.87 -6.39 -5.49
CA ASP A 69 5.43 -7.10 -6.69
C ASP A 69 4.02 -6.64 -7.12
N GLU A 70 3.11 -6.47 -6.16
CA GLU A 70 1.78 -5.88 -6.40
C GLU A 70 1.89 -4.49 -7.04
N LEU A 71 2.71 -3.60 -6.47
CA LEU A 71 2.92 -2.25 -7.03
C LEU A 71 3.51 -2.30 -8.44
N PHE A 72 4.44 -3.21 -8.70
CA PHE A 72 5.02 -3.40 -10.03
C PHE A 72 3.95 -3.80 -11.06
N GLN A 73 3.09 -4.76 -10.71
CA GLN A 73 1.97 -5.19 -11.56
C GLN A 73 1.00 -4.04 -11.84
N TYR A 74 0.52 -3.35 -10.80
CA TYR A 74 -0.39 -2.22 -10.95
C TYR A 74 0.23 -1.07 -11.77
N SER A 75 1.51 -0.80 -11.57
CA SER A 75 2.22 0.20 -12.38
C SER A 75 2.29 -0.19 -13.84
N GLY A 76 2.48 -1.48 -14.17
CA GLY A 76 2.48 -1.98 -15.54
C GLY A 76 1.11 -1.82 -16.20
N GLU A 77 0.05 -2.28 -15.53
CA GLU A 77 -1.34 -2.15 -16.01
C GLU A 77 -1.72 -0.68 -16.27
N PHE A 78 -1.27 0.23 -15.41
CA PHE A 78 -1.51 1.66 -15.60
C PHE A 78 -0.74 2.24 -16.78
N LYS A 79 0.51 1.84 -17.01
CA LYS A 79 1.29 2.26 -18.19
C LYS A 79 0.62 1.77 -19.47
N ASP A 80 0.18 0.52 -19.50
CA ASP A 80 -0.55 -0.08 -20.63
C ASP A 80 -1.85 0.69 -20.92
N LEU A 81 -2.62 1.04 -19.88
CA LEU A 81 -3.84 1.84 -20.00
C LEU A 81 -3.59 3.22 -20.65
N LEU A 82 -2.44 3.82 -20.37
CA LEU A 82 -2.04 5.12 -20.92
C LEU A 82 -1.24 5.03 -22.21
N GLY A 83 -0.88 3.83 -22.68
CA GLY A 83 0.00 3.63 -23.83
C GLY A 83 1.42 4.17 -23.62
N ILE A 84 1.89 4.18 -22.37
CA ILE A 84 3.25 4.57 -22.00
C ILE A 84 4.16 3.35 -22.14
N ASP A 85 5.42 3.58 -22.51
CA ASP A 85 6.45 2.53 -22.52
C ASP A 85 6.52 1.81 -21.15
N PRO A 86 6.38 0.47 -21.10
CA PRO A 86 6.48 -0.30 -19.86
C PRO A 86 7.77 -0.06 -19.08
N GLU A 87 8.88 0.24 -19.76
CA GLU A 87 10.19 0.48 -19.16
C GLU A 87 10.40 1.93 -18.71
N ALA A 88 9.43 2.82 -18.98
CA ALA A 88 9.50 4.19 -18.51
C ALA A 88 9.56 4.24 -16.98
N GLN A 89 10.57 4.94 -16.45
CA GLN A 89 10.66 5.22 -15.01
C GLN A 89 9.69 6.34 -14.68
N ILE A 90 8.72 6.04 -13.80
CA ILE A 90 7.70 6.99 -13.37
C ILE A 90 7.81 7.15 -11.86
N GLU A 91 7.88 8.40 -11.41
CA GLU A 91 7.72 8.76 -10.00
C GLU A 91 6.25 9.13 -9.76
N TRP A 92 5.59 8.40 -8.86
CA TRP A 92 4.19 8.67 -8.48
C TRP A 92 4.18 9.62 -7.30
N ILE A 93 3.66 10.84 -7.51
CA ILE A 93 3.64 11.90 -6.50
C ILE A 93 2.18 12.25 -6.20
N ALA A 94 1.82 12.22 -4.92
CA ALA A 94 0.59 12.79 -4.41
C ALA A 94 0.87 14.16 -3.79
N GLU A 95 0.06 15.17 -4.10
CA GLU A 95 0.07 16.41 -3.31
C GLU A 95 -0.44 16.09 -1.89
N SER A 96 0.34 16.53 -0.90
CA SER A 96 0.17 16.19 0.53
C SER A 96 -0.98 16.94 1.21
N ASP A 97 -1.45 18.03 0.60
CA ASP A 97 -2.24 19.05 1.32
C ASP A 97 -3.73 19.06 0.93
N TYR A 98 -4.23 17.95 0.37
CA TYR A 98 -5.64 17.85 0.01
C TYR A 98 -6.51 17.63 1.27
N GLU A 99 -7.05 18.73 1.79
CA GLU A 99 -8.21 18.69 2.69
C GLU A 99 -9.48 18.58 1.84
N PRO A 100 -10.16 17.42 1.79
CA PRO A 100 -11.41 17.32 1.05
C PRO A 100 -12.45 18.25 1.68
N GLU A 101 -12.93 19.22 0.90
CA GLU A 101 -14.11 19.97 1.29
C GLU A 101 -15.29 19.00 1.46
N PRO A 102 -16.08 19.13 2.54
CA PRO A 102 -17.25 18.29 2.74
C PRO A 102 -18.21 18.47 1.55
N LEU A 103 -18.45 17.38 0.83
CA LEU A 103 -19.36 17.38 -0.31
C LEU A 103 -20.80 17.39 0.23
N GLU A 104 -21.46 18.55 0.19
CA GLU A 104 -22.89 18.66 0.50
C GLU A 104 -23.72 18.00 -0.61
N LEU A 105 -24.01 16.71 -0.44
CA LEU A 105 -24.81 15.91 -1.38
C LEU A 105 -26.22 15.71 -0.83
N ASN A 106 -27.21 16.24 -1.54
CA ASN A 106 -28.62 15.88 -1.35
C ASN A 106 -28.94 14.66 -2.23
N LEU A 107 -29.46 13.58 -1.63
CA LEU A 107 -29.78 12.34 -2.33
C LEU A 107 -30.82 12.53 -3.46
N GLU A 108 -31.87 13.31 -3.23
CA GLU A 108 -32.93 13.52 -4.21
C GLU A 108 -32.42 14.33 -5.41
N GLU A 109 -31.53 15.28 -5.16
CA GLU A 109 -30.89 16.07 -6.20
C GLU A 109 -29.89 15.24 -7.01
N ALA A 110 -29.07 14.43 -6.34
CA ALA A 110 -28.15 13.50 -7.00
C ALA A 110 -28.87 12.45 -7.86
N VAL A 111 -29.99 11.90 -7.39
CA VAL A 111 -30.81 10.95 -8.18
C VAL A 111 -31.41 11.65 -9.40
N ARG A 112 -31.90 12.89 -9.24
CA ARG A 112 -32.45 13.66 -10.36
C ARG A 112 -31.38 13.96 -11.41
N GLU A 113 -30.20 14.42 -10.99
CA GLU A 113 -29.09 14.68 -11.90
C GLU A 113 -28.61 13.41 -12.61
N ALA A 114 -28.52 12.28 -11.89
CA ALA A 114 -28.11 11.00 -12.47
C ALA A 114 -29.08 10.49 -13.53
N LEU A 115 -30.40 10.64 -13.32
CA LEU A 115 -31.42 10.27 -14.31
C LEU A 115 -31.34 11.10 -15.59
N VAL A 116 -30.88 12.36 -15.49
CA VAL A 116 -30.75 13.26 -16.65
C VAL A 116 -29.43 13.03 -17.40
N ASN A 117 -28.33 12.76 -16.68
CA ASN A 117 -26.97 12.79 -17.23
C ASN A 117 -26.30 11.41 -17.36
N ARG A 118 -26.97 10.32 -16.98
CA ARG A 118 -26.49 8.96 -17.24
C ARG A 118 -26.20 8.79 -18.74
N LEU A 119 -24.94 8.57 -19.08
CA LEU A 119 -24.55 7.96 -20.35
C LEU A 119 -24.76 6.45 -20.22
N GLU A 120 -25.42 5.84 -21.21
CA GLU A 120 -25.51 4.36 -21.33
C GLU A 120 -24.15 3.74 -21.67
#